data_AF-A0A7J8IPG9-F1
#
_entry.id   AF-A0A7J8IPG9-F1
#
_cell.length_a   1.000
_cell.length_b   1.000
_cell.length_c   1.000
_cell.angle_alpha   90.00
_cell.angle_beta   90.00
_cell.angle_gamma   90.00
#
_symmetry.space_group_name_H-M   'P 1'
#
loop_
_entity.id
_entity.type
_entity.pdbx_description
1 polymer ?
#
loop_
_entity_poly.entity_id
_entity_poly.type
_entity_poly.pdbx_seq_one_letter_code
_entity_poly.pdbx_strand_id
1 'polypeptide(L)'
;MAALGTLLSSIRRLHCSAAIRAGSQWRLQQGLAASPSGYGPLTELPDWSYADGRPAPPMKGQLRRKAQREKFAVSETSCAVVTGNGCWITGMAAQAAREVAGRRKEAQKCS
;
A
#
# COMPACT_ATOMS: atom_id res chain seq x y z
N MET A 1 -39.03 -47.23 -16.33
CA MET A 1 -38.36 -46.92 -15.04
C MET A 1 -37.18 -45.98 -15.30
N ALA A 2 -37.44 -44.73 -15.68
CA ALA A 2 -36.39 -43.75 -15.99
C ALA A 2 -36.89 -42.34 -15.69
N ALA A 3 -37.05 -42.00 -14.41
CA ALA A 3 -37.52 -40.66 -14.02
C ALA A 3 -37.12 -40.23 -12.60
N LEU A 4 -36.05 -40.77 -12.03
CA LEU A 4 -35.67 -40.50 -10.62
C LEU A 4 -34.15 -40.33 -10.41
N GLY A 5 -33.42 -39.89 -11.44
CA GLY A 5 -31.96 -39.74 -11.37
C GLY A 5 -31.42 -38.31 -11.45
N THR A 6 -32.26 -37.30 -11.74
CA THR A 6 -31.77 -35.97 -12.18
C THR A 6 -32.22 -34.80 -11.30
N LEU A 7 -32.53 -35.04 -10.03
CA LEU A 7 -32.97 -33.98 -9.09
C LEU A 7 -31.94 -33.60 -8.01
N LEU A 8 -30.70 -34.11 -8.05
CA LEU A 8 -29.65 -33.74 -7.09
C LEU A 8 -28.45 -32.96 -7.68
N SER A 9 -28.49 -32.56 -8.95
CA SER A 9 -27.35 -31.87 -9.60
C SER A 9 -27.43 -30.34 -9.61
N SER A 10 -28.45 -29.72 -8.99
CA SER A 10 -28.70 -28.27 -9.11
C SER A 10 -28.32 -27.43 -7.88
N ILE A 11 -27.42 -27.90 -7.02
CA ILE A 11 -26.75 -27.04 -6.03
C ILE A 11 -25.54 -26.39 -6.71
N ARG A 12 -25.80 -25.60 -7.74
CA ARG A 12 -24.79 -24.78 -8.40
C ARG A 12 -24.43 -23.61 -7.48
N ARG A 13 -23.36 -23.80 -6.72
CA ARG A 13 -22.43 -22.75 -6.23
C ARG A 13 -23.12 -21.41 -5.94
N LEU A 14 -23.87 -21.32 -4.84
CA LEU A 14 -24.21 -20.01 -4.28
C LEU A 14 -22.90 -19.34 -3.85
N HIS A 15 -22.39 -18.45 -4.69
CA HIS A 15 -21.15 -17.73 -4.47
C HIS A 15 -21.38 -16.67 -3.37
N CYS A 16 -20.86 -16.90 -2.17
CA CYS A 16 -21.01 -16.01 -1.00
C CYS A 16 -20.39 -14.61 -1.18
N SER A 17 -19.86 -14.25 -2.35
CA SER A 17 -19.21 -12.97 -2.60
C SER A 17 -20.12 -11.77 -2.36
N ALA A 18 -21.42 -11.89 -2.63
CA ALA A 18 -22.38 -10.82 -2.41
C ALA A 18 -22.60 -10.54 -0.91
N ALA A 19 -22.71 -11.59 -0.08
CA ALA A 19 -22.85 -11.47 1.37
C ALA A 19 -21.58 -10.91 2.04
N ILE A 20 -20.39 -11.26 1.53
CA ILE A 20 -19.10 -10.73 2.04
C ILE A 20 -19.00 -9.20 1.87
N ARG A 21 -19.72 -8.63 0.89
CA ARG A 21 -19.74 -7.18 0.62
C ARG A 21 -20.80 -6.42 1.42
N ALA A 22 -21.69 -7.11 2.15
CA ALA A 22 -22.74 -6.48 2.92
C ALA A 22 -22.16 -5.53 3.98
N GLY A 23 -22.57 -4.26 3.95
CA GLY A 23 -22.09 -3.22 4.88
C GLY A 23 -20.68 -2.69 4.61
N SER A 24 -20.02 -3.08 3.51
CA SER A 24 -18.68 -2.56 3.16
C SER A 24 -18.67 -1.06 2.89
N GLN A 25 -19.70 -0.53 2.23
CA GLN A 25 -19.85 0.91 1.95
C GLN A 25 -20.02 1.71 3.24
N TRP A 26 -20.88 1.26 4.16
CA TRP A 26 -21.04 1.90 5.46
C TRP A 26 -19.73 1.90 6.25
N ARG A 27 -18.98 0.78 6.26
CA ARG A 27 -17.66 0.72 6.91
C ARG A 27 -16.67 1.74 6.33
N LEU A 28 -16.61 1.86 5.00
CA LEU A 28 -15.75 2.87 4.35
C LEU A 28 -16.16 4.30 4.72
N GLN A 29 -17.46 4.59 4.80
CA GLN A 29 -17.96 5.89 5.27
C GLN A 29 -17.54 6.20 6.72
N GLN A 30 -17.37 5.17 7.55
CA GLN A 30 -16.87 5.30 8.92
C GLN A 30 -15.32 5.27 9.00
N GLY A 31 -14.60 5.22 7.88
CA GLY A 31 -13.14 5.11 7.87
C GLY A 31 -12.59 3.75 8.28
N LEU A 32 -13.42 2.70 8.28
CA LEU A 32 -13.01 1.33 8.59
C LEU A 32 -12.62 0.55 7.32
N ALA A 33 -11.94 -0.57 7.52
CA ALA A 33 -11.65 -1.52 6.45
C ALA A 33 -12.95 -2.02 5.81
N ALA A 34 -13.01 -2.07 4.47
CA ALA A 34 -14.15 -2.63 3.75
C ALA A 34 -14.45 -4.08 4.17
N SER A 35 -13.39 -4.87 4.39
CA SER A 35 -13.46 -6.21 4.98
C SER A 35 -13.12 -6.17 6.47
N PRO A 36 -13.90 -6.83 7.35
CA PRO A 36 -13.62 -6.87 8.79
C PRO A 36 -12.31 -7.59 9.13
N SER A 37 -11.81 -8.47 8.25
CA SER A 37 -10.56 -9.22 8.47
C SER A 37 -9.30 -8.48 7.98
N GLY A 38 -9.45 -7.34 7.30
CA GLY A 38 -8.34 -6.63 6.66
C GLY A 38 -7.35 -6.02 7.66
N TYR A 39 -7.77 -4.96 8.33
CA TYR A 39 -7.05 -4.31 9.42
C TYR A 39 -8.05 -3.89 10.49
N GLY A 40 -7.60 -3.86 11.74
CA GLY A 40 -8.44 -3.49 12.87
C GLY A 40 -8.20 -4.36 14.10
N PRO A 41 -8.86 -4.05 15.23
CA PRO A 41 -8.65 -4.76 16.49
C PRO A 41 -8.91 -6.25 16.35
N LEU A 42 -9.92 -6.65 15.56
CA LEU A 42 -10.27 -8.06 15.36
C LEU A 42 -9.12 -8.91 14.79
N THR A 43 -8.20 -8.33 14.01
CA THR A 43 -7.12 -9.10 13.36
C THR A 43 -5.73 -8.77 13.90
N GLU A 44 -5.58 -7.60 14.52
CA GLU A 44 -4.28 -7.15 15.06
C GLU A 44 -4.13 -7.52 16.54
N LEU A 45 -5.23 -7.79 17.27
CA LEU A 45 -5.17 -8.30 18.63
C LEU A 45 -4.83 -9.79 18.64
N PRO A 46 -4.14 -10.28 19.68
CA PRO A 46 -3.92 -11.70 19.87
C PRO A 46 -5.23 -12.39 20.26
N ASP A 47 -5.51 -13.55 19.67
CA ASP A 47 -6.72 -14.33 19.96
C ASP A 47 -6.74 -14.91 21.39
N TRP A 48 -5.59 -14.97 22.06
CA TRP A 48 -5.45 -15.51 23.42
C TRP A 48 -4.29 -14.85 24.16
N SER A 49 -4.23 -15.03 25.48
CA SER A 49 -3.10 -14.65 26.34
C SER A 49 -2.91 -15.69 27.44
N TYR A 50 -1.74 -15.72 28.07
CA TYR A 50 -1.50 -16.62 29.21
C TYR A 50 -2.31 -16.15 30.43
N ALA A 51 -2.74 -17.09 31.27
CA ALA A 51 -3.47 -16.77 32.51
C ALA A 51 -2.68 -15.85 33.44
N ASP A 52 -1.34 -15.93 33.40
CA ASP A 52 -0.43 -15.06 34.17
C ASP A 52 -0.35 -13.62 33.64
N GLY A 53 -1.10 -13.29 32.58
CA GLY A 53 -1.08 -11.98 31.92
C GLY A 53 0.08 -11.78 30.94
N ARG A 54 0.91 -12.80 30.71
CA ARG A 54 1.98 -12.73 29.70
C ARG A 54 1.36 -12.65 28.29
N PRO A 55 1.91 -11.82 27.39
CA PRO A 55 1.39 -11.71 26.03
C PRO A 55 1.63 -13.02 25.26
N ALA A 56 0.69 -13.36 24.37
CA ALA A 56 0.89 -14.47 23.46
C ALA A 56 2.04 -14.19 22.49
N PRO A 57 2.78 -15.23 22.06
CA PRO A 57 3.80 -15.08 21.03
C PRO A 57 3.19 -14.51 19.74
N PRO A 58 3.91 -13.63 19.02
CA PRO A 58 3.37 -12.99 17.82
C PRO A 58 3.15 -14.02 16.70
N MET A 59 1.99 -13.92 16.05
CA MET A 59 1.63 -14.84 14.98
C MET A 59 2.41 -14.53 13.69
N LYS A 60 2.75 -15.56 12.92
CA LYS A 60 3.47 -15.42 11.63
C LYS A 60 2.79 -14.42 10.69
N GLY A 61 1.46 -14.43 10.66
CA GLY A 61 0.66 -13.49 9.85
C GLY A 61 0.83 -12.03 10.28
N GLN A 62 0.87 -11.76 11.58
CA GLN A 62 1.07 -10.42 12.13
C GLN A 62 2.48 -9.90 11.82
N LEU A 63 3.51 -10.73 12.02
CA LEU A 63 4.89 -10.40 11.68
C LEU A 63 5.05 -10.04 10.19
N ARG A 64 4.45 -10.85 9.31
CA ARG A 64 4.47 -10.59 7.87
C ARG A 64 3.81 -9.26 7.52
N ARG A 65 2.63 -8.96 8.09
CA ARG A 65 1.92 -7.69 7.84
C ARG A 65 2.72 -6.49 8.36
N LYS A 66 3.33 -6.61 9.53
CA LYS A 66 4.19 -5.56 10.10
C LYS A 66 5.38 -5.26 9.20
N ALA A 67 6.10 -6.29 8.75
CA ALA A 67 7.21 -6.13 7.82
C ALA A 67 6.78 -5.51 6.47
N GLN A 68 5.59 -5.87 5.97
CA GLN A 68 5.03 -5.24 4.76
C GLN A 68 4.71 -3.76 4.97
N ARG A 69 4.11 -3.39 6.12
CA ARG A 69 3.81 -2.00 6.46
C ARG A 69 5.08 -1.16 6.61
N GLU A 70 6.11 -1.70 7.26
CA GLU A 70 7.42 -1.05 7.37
C GLU A 70 8.05 -0.79 6.00
N LYS A 71 8.06 -1.80 5.13
CA LYS A 71 8.55 -1.64 3.74
C LYS A 71 7.78 -0.58 2.97
N PHE A 72 6.45 -0.56 3.12
CA PHE A 72 5.61 0.42 2.45
C PHE A 72 5.88 1.84 2.97
N ALA A 73 5.94 2.03 4.30
CA ALA A 73 6.25 3.32 4.90
C ALA A 73 7.63 3.85 4.48
N VAL A 74 8.65 2.99 4.41
CA VAL A 74 9.98 3.37 3.91
C VAL A 74 9.94 3.77 2.44
N SER A 75 9.17 3.07 1.62
CA SER A 75 9.00 3.42 0.21
C SER A 75 8.31 4.78 0.04
N GLU A 76 7.26 5.03 0.81
CA GLU A 76 6.47 6.26 0.73
C GLU A 76 7.26 7.48 1.23
N THR A 77 8.03 7.31 2.30
CA THR A 77 8.87 8.37 2.89
C THR A 77 10.20 8.60 2.14
N SER A 78 10.45 7.86 1.05
CA SER A 78 11.71 7.98 0.33
C SER A 78 11.88 9.39 -0.27
N CYS A 79 12.94 10.09 0.13
CA CYS A 79 13.26 11.44 -0.37
C CYS A 79 13.83 11.43 -1.80
N ALA A 80 13.83 10.28 -2.49
CA ALA A 80 14.47 10.10 -3.79
C ALA A 80 13.95 11.09 -4.84
N VAL A 81 12.63 11.36 -4.84
CA VAL A 81 12.00 12.34 -5.74
C VAL A 81 12.47 13.78 -5.41
N VAL A 82 12.58 14.12 -4.13
CA VAL A 82 13.04 15.45 -3.69
C VAL A 82 14.50 15.68 -4.08
N THR A 83 15.36 14.69 -3.84
CA THR A 83 16.77 14.74 -4.22
C THR A 83 16.95 14.79 -5.74
N GLY A 84 16.17 14.00 -6.49
CA GLY A 84 16.19 14.00 -7.95
C GLY A 84 15.83 15.36 -8.54
N ASN A 85 14.74 15.97 -8.05
CA ASN A 85 14.35 17.32 -8.45
C ASN A 85 15.42 18.36 -8.10
N GLY A 86 16.02 18.28 -6.92
CA GLY A 86 17.13 19.15 -6.52
C GLY A 86 18.32 19.06 -7.48
N CYS A 87 18.73 17.85 -7.87
CA CYS A 87 19.81 17.62 -8.84
C CYS A 87 19.48 18.20 -10.23
N TRP A 88 18.22 18.06 -10.67
CA TRP A 88 17.80 18.58 -11.97
C TRP A 88 17.81 20.12 -12.00
N ILE A 89 17.33 20.76 -10.93
CA ILE A 89 17.34 22.22 -10.78
C ILE A 89 18.77 22.76 -10.74
N THR A 90 19.67 22.14 -9.97
CA THR A 90 21.08 22.57 -9.91
C THR A 90 21.81 22.34 -11.23
N GLY A 91 21.50 21.25 -11.94
CA GLY A 91 22.01 20.98 -13.29
C GLY A 91 21.61 22.08 -14.29
N MET A 92 20.33 22.46 -14.31
CA MET A 92 19.83 23.56 -15.15
C MET A 92 20.52 24.89 -14.83
N ALA A 93 20.67 25.22 -13.53
CA ALA A 93 21.36 26.43 -13.11
C ALA A 93 22.84 26.45 -13.54
N ALA A 94 23.53 25.30 -13.46
CA ALA A 94 24.91 25.17 -13.90
C ALA A 94 25.07 25.33 -15.42
N GLN A 95 24.13 24.81 -16.21
CA GLN A 95 24.13 24.97 -17.67
C GLN A 95 23.91 26.43 -18.07
N ALA A 96 22.91 27.10 -17.48
CA ALA A 96 22.66 28.52 -17.70
C ALA A 96 23.88 29.39 -17.32
N ALA A 97 24.55 29.08 -16.21
CA ALA A 97 25.76 29.79 -15.80
C ALA A 97 26.93 29.63 -16.80
N ARG A 98 27.09 28.42 -17.39
CA ARG A 98 28.10 28.16 -18.43
C ARG A 98 27.82 28.93 -19.71
N GLU A 99 26.57 29.00 -20.14
CA GLU A 99 26.17 29.77 -21.33
C GLU A 99 26.41 31.27 -21.15
N VAL A 100 26.05 31.83 -19.98
CA VAL A 100 26.34 33.24 -19.67
C VAL A 100 27.85 33.51 -19.62
N ALA A 101 28.63 32.61 -19.03
CA ALA A 101 30.09 32.73 -19.01
C ALA A 101 30.70 32.64 -20.42
N GLY A 102 30.17 31.78 -21.29
CA GLY A 102 30.55 31.67 -22.70
C GLY A 102 30.31 32.98 -23.45
N ARG A 103 29.09 33.53 -23.38
CA ARG A 103 28.73 34.80 -24.01
C ARG A 103 29.59 35.97 -23.53
N ARG A 104 29.95 36.02 -22.24
CA ARG A 104 30.85 37.06 -21.70
C ARG A 104 32.26 36.96 -22.30
N LYS A 105 32.79 35.75 -22.47
CA LYS A 105 34.10 35.53 -23.10
C LYS A 105 34.11 35.90 -24.59
N GLU A 106 33.03 35.58 -25.29
CA GLU A 106 32.87 35.95 -26.71
C GLU A 106 32.79 37.48 -26.88
N ALA A 107 32.01 38.16 -26.03
CA ALA A 107 31.91 39.62 -26.05
C ALA A 107 33.27 40.31 -25.78
N GLN A 108 34.08 39.77 -24.86
CA GLN A 108 35.43 40.27 -24.59
C GLN A 108 36.42 40.07 -25.74
N LYS A 109 36.17 39.11 -26.64
CA LYS A 109 37.04 38.83 -27.80
C LYS A 109 36.74 39.74 -28.99
N CYS A 110 35.55 40.37 -29.01
CA CYS A 110 35.10 41.29 -30.06
C CYS A 110 35.29 42.78 -29.70
N SER A 111 35.85 43.09 -28.52
CA SER A 111 36.35 44.43 -28.15
C SER A 111 37.85 44.49 -28.35
#